data_AF-A0A0W8CNL4-F1
#
_entry.id   AF-A0A0W8CNL4-F1
#
_cell.length_a   1.000
_cell.length_b   1.000
_cell.length_c   1.000
_cell.angle_alpha   90.00
_cell.angle_beta   90.00
_cell.angle_gamma   90.00
#
_symmetry.space_group_name_H-M   'P 1'
#
loop_
_entity.id
_entity.type
_entity.pdbx_description
1 polymer ?
#
loop_
_entity_poly.entity_id
_entity_poly.type
_entity_poly.pdbx_seq_one_letter_code
_entity_poly.pdbx_strand_id
1 'polypeptide(L)'
;MRNAFHEQVLQQTGTYPVLRSNGKVSGGGNDLCLKHPESPLIQQYILELAGVYKQTASVFPCSTESSPQSSIIKTTREKNQNGTEFFQSYGTQMMPFEYRQTCHYLWQLVILGHRQEDRLLYRVVDDPENTLAMRFRLHGSNSEAYVVMHYAIRRFEEKDRTVLVWRALAEGEGVFSGMHTDETGWCIVHSSAMDSCAIVETCSRVVPMHIGAAASCVGVAEQFTGIVLKSIEEDILQISVKLDKVLLDEALEHIHVEEN
;
A
#
# COMPACT_ATOMS: atom_id res chain seq x y z
N MET A 1 -15.00 -8.43 19.74
CA MET A 1 -13.59 -7.99 19.66
C MET A 1 -13.24 -7.36 18.28
N ARG A 2 -14.22 -6.84 17.52
CA ARG A 2 -14.08 -6.52 16.08
C ARG A 2 -13.38 -5.20 15.71
N ASN A 3 -13.13 -4.29 16.65
CA ASN A 3 -12.52 -2.97 16.37
C ASN A 3 -11.26 -2.66 17.19
N ALA A 4 -10.87 -3.53 18.13
CA ALA A 4 -9.82 -3.20 19.09
C ALA A 4 -8.43 -3.15 18.47
N PHE A 5 -8.13 -3.98 17.47
CA PHE A 5 -6.82 -4.01 16.82
C PHE A 5 -6.61 -2.80 15.89
N HIS A 6 -7.61 -2.49 15.05
CA HIS A 6 -7.58 -1.29 14.20
C HIS A 6 -7.49 -0.03 15.05
N GLU A 7 -8.30 0.09 16.11
CA GLU A 7 -8.19 1.23 17.02
C GLU A 7 -6.88 1.26 17.82
N GLN A 8 -6.30 0.13 18.25
CA GLN A 8 -5.01 0.12 18.95
C GLN A 8 -3.87 0.60 18.05
N VAL A 9 -3.85 0.18 16.78
CA VAL A 9 -2.82 0.60 15.82
C VAL A 9 -2.97 2.08 15.48
N LEU A 10 -4.21 2.57 15.38
CA LEU A 10 -4.48 4.00 15.28
C LEU A 10 -3.98 4.73 16.55
N GLN A 11 -4.48 4.37 17.73
CA GLN A 11 -4.25 5.05 19.01
C GLN A 11 -2.78 5.23 19.40
N GLN A 12 -1.85 4.42 18.87
CA GLN A 12 -0.41 4.59 19.09
C GLN A 12 0.19 5.88 18.48
N THR A 13 -0.53 6.60 17.61
CA THR A 13 0.06 7.64 16.73
C THR A 13 -0.35 9.10 17.02
N GLY A 14 -1.09 9.38 18.10
CA GLY A 14 -1.42 10.76 18.50
C GLY A 14 -2.48 11.45 17.63
N THR A 15 -2.44 12.79 17.55
CA THR A 15 -3.44 13.61 16.85
C THR A 15 -3.24 13.57 15.33
N TYR A 16 -4.25 13.14 14.57
CA TYR A 16 -4.20 13.02 13.11
C TYR A 16 -4.54 14.34 12.40
N PRO A 17 -3.75 14.78 11.41
CA PRO A 17 -4.16 15.82 10.49
C PRO A 17 -5.40 15.39 9.70
N VAL A 18 -6.32 16.34 9.48
CA VAL A 18 -7.56 16.10 8.74
C VAL A 18 -7.38 16.50 7.27
N LEU A 19 -7.68 15.58 6.35
CA LEU A 19 -7.75 15.85 4.91
C LEU A 19 -9.22 15.98 4.48
N ARG A 20 -9.59 17.16 3.97
CA ARG A 20 -10.93 17.43 3.39
C ARG A 20 -10.79 17.61 1.89
N SER A 21 -11.53 16.85 1.08
CA SER A 21 -11.72 17.24 -0.31
C SER A 21 -12.59 18.50 -0.35
N ASN A 22 -12.15 19.48 -1.12
CA ASN A 22 -12.77 20.78 -1.34
C ASN A 22 -12.36 21.89 -0.37
N GLY A 23 -11.54 22.81 -0.89
CA GLY A 23 -11.29 24.11 -0.32
C GLY A 23 -12.59 24.90 -0.19
N LYS A 24 -13.21 24.85 0.99
CA LYS A 24 -14.05 25.90 1.55
C LYS A 24 -13.89 25.87 3.06
N VAL A 25 -13.15 26.86 3.56
CA VAL A 25 -13.14 27.22 4.98
C VAL A 25 -14.52 27.77 5.32
N SER A 26 -15.20 27.14 6.28
CA SER A 26 -16.19 27.80 7.13
C SER A 26 -16.36 27.03 8.43
N GLY A 27 -16.12 27.73 9.54
CA GLY A 27 -16.89 27.53 10.77
C GLY A 27 -16.31 26.61 11.84
N GLY A 28 -15.42 27.16 12.67
CA GLY A 28 -15.52 27.05 14.13
C GLY A 28 -15.17 25.72 14.79
N GLY A 29 -13.89 25.55 15.13
CA GLY A 29 -13.45 24.58 16.12
C GLY A 29 -11.96 24.32 16.00
N ASN A 30 -11.14 25.15 16.66
CA ASN A 30 -9.69 25.01 16.88
C ASN A 30 -8.95 24.04 15.94
N ASP A 31 -9.08 24.26 14.63
CA ASP A 31 -8.29 23.55 13.63
C ASP A 31 -6.93 24.23 13.63
N LEU A 32 -6.01 23.68 14.43
CA LEU A 32 -4.59 23.70 14.11
C LEU A 32 -4.43 22.89 12.82
N CYS A 33 -4.94 23.44 11.71
CA CYS A 33 -4.58 23.05 10.37
C CYS A 33 -3.12 23.47 10.21
N LEU A 34 -2.23 22.62 10.71
CA LEU A 34 -0.83 22.64 10.35
C LEU A 34 -0.82 22.57 8.83
N LYS A 35 -0.43 23.69 8.20
CA LYS A 35 -0.14 23.76 6.77
C LYS A 35 1.09 22.88 6.52
N HIS A 36 0.90 21.57 6.49
CA HIS A 36 1.90 20.66 5.98
C HIS A 36 1.90 20.80 4.46
N PRO A 37 3.00 21.26 3.84
CA PRO A 37 3.12 21.38 2.39
C PRO A 37 2.95 20.02 1.66
N GLU A 38 2.95 18.92 2.41
CA GLU A 38 2.76 17.53 1.95
C GLU A 38 1.28 17.10 1.83
N SER A 39 0.36 17.87 2.43
CA SER A 39 -1.09 17.62 2.35
C SER A 39 -1.64 17.59 0.92
N PRO A 40 -1.23 18.49 -0.02
CA PRO A 40 -1.73 18.50 -1.39
C PRO A 40 -1.36 17.25 -2.20
N LEU A 41 -0.15 16.69 -2.01
CA LEU A 41 0.30 15.51 -2.74
C LEU A 41 -0.52 14.28 -2.34
N ILE A 42 -0.61 14.00 -1.04
CA ILE A 42 -1.40 12.87 -0.54
C ILE A 42 -2.88 13.04 -0.91
N GLN A 43 -3.40 14.27 -0.85
CA GLN A 43 -4.75 14.57 -1.31
C GLN A 43 -4.95 14.25 -2.80
N GLN A 44 -4.00 14.63 -3.65
CA GLN A 44 -4.04 14.30 -5.08
C GLN A 44 -4.06 12.79 -5.30
N TYR A 45 -3.21 12.03 -4.60
CA TYR A 45 -3.22 10.58 -4.69
C TYR A 45 -4.53 9.95 -4.26
N ILE A 46 -5.14 10.42 -3.17
CA ILE A 46 -6.48 9.98 -2.76
C ILE A 46 -7.51 10.19 -3.87
N LEU A 47 -7.46 11.34 -4.57
CA LEU A 47 -8.36 11.65 -5.68
C LEU A 47 -8.12 10.74 -6.90
N GLU A 48 -6.87 10.33 -7.14
CA GLU A 48 -6.50 9.43 -8.25
C GLU A 48 -6.96 7.99 -8.05
N LEU A 49 -7.15 7.51 -6.80
CA LEU A 49 -7.46 6.10 -6.50
C LEU A 49 -8.70 5.58 -7.25
N ALA A 50 -9.73 6.40 -7.43
CA ALA A 50 -10.92 6.01 -8.21
C ALA A 50 -10.61 5.82 -9.70
N GLY A 51 -9.67 6.60 -10.25
CA GLY A 51 -9.17 6.45 -11.61
C GLY A 51 -8.28 5.21 -11.77
N VAL A 52 -7.44 4.93 -10.77
CA VAL A 52 -6.60 3.73 -10.71
C VAL A 52 -7.45 2.47 -10.65
N TYR A 53 -8.50 2.46 -9.82
CA TYR A 53 -9.45 1.34 -9.74
C TYR A 53 -10.10 1.02 -11.09
N LYS A 54 -10.46 2.02 -11.91
CA LYS A 54 -11.03 1.79 -13.25
C LYS A 54 -10.06 1.06 -14.20
N GLN A 55 -8.75 1.07 -13.92
CA GLN A 55 -7.74 0.39 -14.74
C GLN A 55 -7.58 -1.09 -14.38
N THR A 56 -8.16 -1.56 -13.28
CA THR A 56 -7.96 -2.92 -12.73
C THR A 56 -8.14 -4.02 -13.77
N ALA A 57 -9.20 -3.96 -14.58
CA ALA A 57 -9.49 -4.99 -15.60
C ALA A 57 -8.42 -5.05 -16.72
N SER A 58 -7.72 -3.95 -16.99
CA SER A 58 -6.62 -3.92 -17.96
C SER A 58 -5.30 -4.44 -17.40
N VAL A 59 -5.14 -4.40 -16.07
CA VAL A 59 -3.93 -4.86 -15.36
C VAL A 59 -3.99 -6.36 -15.12
N PHE A 60 -5.16 -6.88 -14.76
CA PHE A 60 -5.44 -8.31 -14.59
C PHE A 60 -6.43 -8.76 -15.67
N PRO A 61 -5.99 -8.90 -16.93
CA PRO A 61 -6.84 -9.55 -17.93
C PRO A 61 -7.18 -10.95 -17.42
N CYS A 62 -8.46 -11.37 -17.53
CA CYS A 62 -8.97 -12.67 -17.08
C CYS A 62 -7.90 -13.77 -17.17
N SER A 63 -7.45 -14.21 -16.01
CA SER A 63 -6.21 -14.94 -15.78
C SER A 63 -6.11 -16.19 -16.65
N THR A 64 -5.11 -16.25 -17.53
CA THR A 64 -4.61 -17.49 -18.10
C THR A 64 -3.21 -17.75 -17.56
N GLU A 65 -3.10 -18.82 -16.77
CA GLU A 65 -1.88 -19.65 -16.61
C GLU A 65 -0.76 -19.19 -15.64
N SER A 66 -1.09 -18.62 -14.47
CA SER A 66 -0.17 -18.75 -13.33
C SER A 66 -0.70 -19.81 -12.36
N SER A 67 -0.01 -20.95 -12.29
CA SER A 67 -0.21 -21.93 -11.23
C SER A 67 -0.14 -21.20 -9.88
N PRO A 68 -1.18 -21.29 -9.02
CA PRO A 68 -1.23 -20.62 -7.71
C PRO A 68 -0.20 -21.14 -6.69
N GLN A 69 0.80 -21.92 -7.13
CA GLN A 69 1.75 -22.61 -6.27
C GLN A 69 2.94 -21.75 -5.80
N SER A 70 3.14 -20.54 -6.34
CA SER A 70 4.28 -19.70 -5.97
C SER A 70 3.85 -18.32 -5.49
N SER A 71 3.96 -18.09 -4.19
CA SER A 71 3.82 -16.78 -3.52
C SER A 71 4.94 -15.78 -3.89
N ILE A 72 5.78 -16.09 -4.88
CA ILE A 72 6.90 -15.25 -5.27
C ILE A 72 6.40 -14.11 -6.15
N ILE A 73 6.50 -12.89 -5.64
CA ILE A 73 6.38 -11.69 -6.45
C ILE A 73 7.61 -11.59 -7.35
N LYS A 74 7.36 -11.45 -8.64
CA LYS A 74 8.41 -11.23 -9.65
C LYS A 74 8.44 -9.76 -10.00
N THR A 75 9.61 -9.13 -9.85
CA THR A 75 9.85 -7.75 -10.26
C THR A 75 10.68 -7.73 -11.54
N THR A 76 10.17 -7.11 -12.61
CA THR A 76 10.90 -6.91 -13.88
C THR A 76 11.09 -5.43 -14.16
N ARG A 77 12.20 -5.08 -14.83
CA ARG A 77 12.43 -3.72 -15.35
C ARG A 77 11.89 -3.66 -16.77
N GLU A 78 10.95 -2.78 -17.01
CA GLU A 78 10.19 -2.63 -18.26
C GLU A 78 10.34 -1.21 -18.84
N LYS A 79 9.96 -1.04 -20.10
CA LYS A 79 9.86 0.26 -20.78
C LYS A 79 8.49 0.41 -21.41
N ASN A 80 7.85 1.57 -21.21
CA ASN A 80 6.61 1.87 -21.92
C ASN A 80 6.89 2.32 -23.38
N GLN A 81 5.83 2.54 -24.16
CA GLN A 81 5.93 2.96 -25.57
C GLN A 81 6.68 4.29 -25.76
N ASN A 82 6.67 5.16 -24.74
CA ASN A 82 7.35 6.45 -24.74
C ASN A 82 8.80 6.36 -24.27
N GLY A 83 9.30 5.15 -23.98
CA GLY A 83 10.66 4.91 -23.49
C GLY A 83 10.85 5.16 -21.99
N THR A 84 9.80 5.48 -21.24
CA THR A 84 9.88 5.63 -19.77
C THR A 84 10.12 4.25 -19.15
N GLU A 85 11.19 4.15 -18.36
CA GLU A 85 11.50 2.97 -17.57
C GLU A 85 10.60 2.88 -16.34
N PHE A 86 10.17 1.66 -16.02
CA PHE A 86 9.44 1.36 -14.79
C PHE A 86 9.75 -0.06 -14.32
N PHE A 87 9.52 -0.33 -13.05
CA PHE A 87 9.61 -1.66 -12.47
C PHE A 87 8.21 -2.19 -12.27
N GLN A 88 7.92 -3.37 -12.80
CA GLN A 88 6.64 -4.03 -12.60
C GLN A 88 6.81 -5.23 -11.70
N SER A 89 6.06 -5.25 -10.59
CA SER A 89 5.96 -6.39 -9.70
C SER A 89 4.62 -7.09 -9.94
N TYR A 90 4.63 -8.41 -10.02
CA TYR A 90 3.43 -9.24 -10.13
C TYR A 90 3.55 -10.50 -9.29
N GLY A 91 2.48 -10.87 -8.58
CA GLY A 91 2.40 -12.14 -7.87
C GLY A 91 0.98 -12.60 -7.61
N THR A 92 0.84 -13.91 -7.42
CA THR A 92 -0.44 -14.56 -7.09
C THR A 92 -0.20 -15.50 -5.91
N GLN A 93 -0.98 -15.33 -4.85
CA GLN A 93 -0.92 -16.16 -3.64
C GLN A 93 -2.28 -16.81 -3.42
N MET A 94 -2.29 -18.12 -3.17
CA MET A 94 -3.48 -18.83 -2.71
C MET A 94 -3.43 -18.95 -1.19
N MET A 95 -4.49 -18.49 -0.54
CA MET A 95 -4.68 -18.57 0.90
C MET A 95 -5.64 -19.73 1.20
N PRO A 96 -5.29 -20.68 2.08
CA PRO A 96 -6.16 -21.80 2.44
C PRO A 96 -7.28 -21.38 3.42
N PHE A 97 -7.89 -20.22 3.18
CA PHE A 97 -8.89 -19.57 4.01
C PHE A 97 -9.97 -18.92 3.14
N GLU A 98 -11.11 -18.60 3.74
CA GLU A 98 -12.24 -17.99 3.04
C GLU A 98 -11.93 -16.53 2.63
N TYR A 99 -12.54 -16.08 1.53
CA TYR A 99 -12.20 -14.79 0.91
C TYR A 99 -12.53 -13.60 1.80
N ARG A 100 -13.70 -13.54 2.45
CA ARG A 100 -14.10 -12.40 3.30
C ARG A 100 -13.20 -12.29 4.51
N GLN A 101 -12.88 -13.42 5.12
CA GLN A 101 -11.92 -13.48 6.22
C GLN A 101 -10.56 -12.93 5.78
N THR A 102 -10.04 -13.41 4.65
CA THR A 102 -8.77 -12.91 4.07
C THR A 102 -8.82 -11.41 3.79
N CYS A 103 -9.90 -10.90 3.18
CA CYS A 103 -10.08 -9.47 2.90
C CYS A 103 -10.09 -8.62 4.18
N HIS A 104 -10.74 -9.11 5.24
CA HIS A 104 -10.85 -8.41 6.51
C HIS A 104 -9.48 -8.16 7.15
N TYR A 105 -8.66 -9.20 7.27
CA TYR A 105 -7.33 -9.09 7.87
C TYR A 105 -6.33 -8.40 6.96
N LEU A 106 -6.38 -8.64 5.65
CA LEU A 106 -5.53 -7.92 4.71
C LEU A 106 -5.72 -6.41 4.85
N TRP A 107 -6.97 -5.93 4.93
CA TRP A 107 -7.25 -4.50 5.13
C TRP A 107 -6.68 -3.94 6.43
N GLN A 108 -6.64 -4.73 7.50
CA GLN A 108 -6.00 -4.29 8.75
C GLN A 108 -4.48 -4.23 8.62
N LEU A 109 -3.87 -5.07 7.78
CA LEU A 109 -2.41 -5.16 7.63
C LEU A 109 -1.83 -4.10 6.69
N VAL A 110 -2.62 -3.56 5.75
CA VAL A 110 -2.18 -2.45 4.87
C VAL A 110 -1.95 -1.13 5.61
N ILE A 111 -2.22 -1.09 6.93
CA ILE A 111 -1.77 0.00 7.79
C ILE A 111 -0.26 -0.03 8.04
N LEU A 112 0.46 -1.07 7.61
CA LEU A 112 1.92 -1.16 7.71
C LEU A 112 2.43 -0.90 9.14
N GLY A 113 1.91 -1.64 10.13
CA GLY A 113 2.24 -1.43 11.53
C GLY A 113 3.74 -1.57 11.89
N HIS A 114 4.57 -2.09 10.99
CA HIS A 114 6.03 -2.14 11.13
C HIS A 114 6.76 -0.87 10.68
N ARG A 115 6.10 0.04 9.94
CA ARG A 115 6.67 1.32 9.50
C ARG A 115 6.29 2.43 10.49
N GLN A 116 7.18 2.72 11.44
CA GLN A 116 6.91 3.63 12.57
C GLN A 116 7.80 4.89 12.61
N GLU A 117 8.89 4.91 11.86
CA GLU A 117 9.80 6.07 11.82
C GLU A 117 9.13 7.24 11.12
N ASP A 118 9.04 8.39 11.81
CA ASP A 118 8.37 9.62 11.34
C ASP A 118 6.99 9.36 10.72
N ARG A 119 6.25 8.45 11.34
CA ARG A 119 4.94 8.01 10.87
C ARG A 119 3.89 9.06 11.17
N LEU A 120 3.12 9.42 10.15
CA LEU A 120 1.97 10.30 10.25
C LEU A 120 0.79 9.68 9.50
N LEU A 121 -0.33 9.47 10.20
CA LEU A 121 -1.56 9.00 9.59
C LEU A 121 -2.52 10.17 9.33
N TYR A 122 -3.11 10.21 8.15
CA TYR A 122 -4.07 11.24 7.77
C TYR A 122 -5.49 10.73 7.94
N ARG A 123 -6.34 11.55 8.56
CA ARG A 123 -7.78 11.28 8.64
C ARG A 123 -8.43 11.70 7.32
N VAL A 124 -8.89 10.72 6.55
CA VAL A 124 -9.64 10.94 5.30
C VAL A 124 -11.11 11.05 5.63
N VAL A 125 -11.70 12.24 5.46
CA VAL A 125 -13.08 12.50 5.94
C VAL A 125 -14.15 11.89 5.03
N ASP A 126 -13.91 11.82 3.73
CA ASP A 126 -14.95 11.44 2.76
C ASP A 126 -15.29 9.95 2.78
N ASP A 127 -14.32 9.09 3.10
CA ASP A 127 -14.47 7.63 3.13
C ASP A 127 -13.42 6.98 4.06
N PRO A 128 -13.50 7.26 5.39
CA PRO A 128 -12.49 6.84 6.36
C PRO A 128 -12.39 5.33 6.57
N GLU A 129 -13.47 4.59 6.30
CA GLU A 129 -13.52 3.14 6.53
C GLU A 129 -12.79 2.36 5.42
N ASN A 130 -12.78 2.89 4.19
CA ASN A 130 -12.18 2.23 3.04
C ASN A 130 -10.96 2.97 2.49
N THR A 131 -10.60 4.13 3.02
CA THR A 131 -9.44 4.91 2.57
C THR A 131 -8.47 5.17 3.70
N LEU A 132 -7.20 4.85 3.47
CA LEU A 132 -6.11 5.12 4.38
C LEU A 132 -5.06 5.96 3.66
N ALA A 133 -4.52 6.96 4.34
CA ALA A 133 -3.40 7.71 3.85
C ALA A 133 -2.39 7.94 4.97
N MET A 134 -1.11 7.76 4.67
CA MET A 134 -0.04 7.93 5.65
C MET A 134 1.23 8.46 5.00
N ARG A 135 2.10 8.96 5.87
CA ARG A 135 3.51 9.19 5.63
C ARG A 135 4.31 8.35 6.61
N PHE A 136 5.48 7.90 6.19
CA PHE A 136 6.51 7.33 7.07
C PHE A 136 7.88 7.52 6.43
N ARG A 137 8.94 7.30 7.18
CA ARG A 137 10.32 7.38 6.70
C ARG A 137 10.97 5.99 6.72
N LEU A 138 11.81 5.77 5.73
CA LEU A 138 12.66 4.59 5.59
C LEU A 138 14.12 5.02 5.76
N HIS A 139 14.88 4.19 6.45
CA HIS A 139 16.32 4.32 6.53
C HIS A 139 16.96 3.88 5.20
N GLY A 140 17.83 4.71 4.64
CA GLY A 140 18.72 4.31 3.57
C GLY A 140 19.81 3.36 4.08
N SER A 141 20.55 2.74 3.16
CA SER A 141 21.61 1.78 3.51
C SER A 141 22.79 2.41 4.27
N ASN A 142 22.92 3.74 4.25
CA ASN A 142 23.93 4.51 4.95
C ASN A 142 23.23 5.42 5.98
N SER A 143 23.84 5.64 7.15
CA SER A 143 23.23 6.25 8.35
C SER A 143 22.67 7.67 8.21
N GLU A 144 22.91 8.35 7.10
CA GLU A 144 22.51 9.75 6.87
C GLU A 144 21.59 9.92 5.65
N ALA A 145 21.17 8.82 5.02
CA ALA A 145 20.29 8.85 3.86
C ALA A 145 18.92 8.31 4.26
N TYR A 146 17.86 9.00 3.85
CA TYR A 146 16.48 8.63 4.16
C TYR A 146 15.62 8.67 2.91
N VAL A 147 14.54 7.91 2.96
CA VAL A 147 13.48 7.95 1.95
C VAL A 147 12.16 8.22 2.67
N VAL A 148 11.52 9.33 2.33
CA VAL A 148 10.18 9.66 2.82
C VAL A 148 9.18 8.98 1.90
N MET A 149 8.24 8.24 2.49
CA MET A 149 7.15 7.59 1.77
C MET A 149 5.85 8.33 2.03
N HIS A 150 5.13 8.65 0.95
CA HIS A 150 3.75 9.12 0.95
C HIS A 150 2.89 8.01 0.37
N TYR A 151 1.88 7.57 1.08
CA TYR A 151 1.11 6.39 0.71
C TYR A 151 -0.38 6.64 0.89
N ALA A 152 -1.18 6.37 -0.15
CA ALA A 152 -2.63 6.40 -0.10
C ALA A 152 -3.18 5.11 -0.70
N ILE A 153 -4.07 4.44 0.02
CA ILE A 153 -4.71 3.19 -0.40
C ILE A 153 -6.21 3.26 -0.17
N ARG A 154 -6.97 2.64 -1.10
CA ARG A 154 -8.41 2.47 -0.97
C ARG A 154 -8.84 1.06 -1.30
N ARG A 155 -9.80 0.54 -0.54
CA ARG A 155 -10.51 -0.71 -0.81
C ARG A 155 -11.82 -0.44 -1.53
N PHE A 156 -12.12 -1.24 -2.53
CA PHE A 156 -13.38 -1.27 -3.28
C PHE A 156 -13.98 -2.67 -3.14
N GLU A 157 -15.16 -2.75 -2.54
CA GLU A 157 -15.89 -4.01 -2.42
C GLU A 157 -16.80 -4.20 -3.64
N GLU A 158 -16.58 -5.28 -4.37
CA GLU A 158 -17.44 -5.74 -5.44
C GLU A 158 -18.25 -6.97 -4.98
N LYS A 159 -19.10 -7.50 -5.85
CA LYS A 159 -19.98 -8.63 -5.50
C LYS A 159 -19.19 -9.93 -5.24
N ASP A 160 -18.14 -10.13 -6.03
CA ASP A 160 -17.40 -11.38 -6.20
C ASP A 160 -15.90 -11.23 -5.89
N ARG A 161 -15.45 -10.00 -5.62
CA ARG A 161 -14.05 -9.71 -5.30
C ARG A 161 -13.93 -8.42 -4.50
N THR A 162 -12.77 -8.25 -3.88
CA THR A 162 -12.34 -7.00 -3.24
C THR A 162 -11.12 -6.50 -3.98
N VAL A 163 -11.09 -5.21 -4.33
CA VAL A 163 -9.97 -4.58 -5.01
C VAL A 163 -9.36 -3.51 -4.10
N LEU A 164 -8.09 -3.66 -3.76
CA LEU A 164 -7.30 -2.64 -3.11
C LEU A 164 -6.46 -1.94 -4.19
N VAL A 165 -6.42 -0.62 -4.18
CA VAL A 165 -5.55 0.16 -5.06
C VAL A 165 -4.80 1.20 -4.26
N TRP A 166 -3.55 1.45 -4.62
CA TRP A 166 -2.74 2.45 -3.95
C TRP A 166 -1.92 3.29 -4.92
N ARG A 167 -1.55 4.46 -4.40
CA ARG A 167 -0.57 5.37 -4.97
C ARG A 167 0.47 5.65 -3.90
N ALA A 168 1.74 5.65 -4.29
CA ALA A 168 2.82 6.01 -3.38
C ALA A 168 3.87 6.89 -4.06
N LEU A 169 4.44 7.81 -3.29
CA LEU A 169 5.61 8.59 -3.69
C LEU A 169 6.74 8.26 -2.71
N ALA A 170 7.91 7.97 -3.22
CA ALA A 170 9.13 7.97 -2.44
C ALA A 170 9.91 9.25 -2.75
N GLU A 171 10.36 9.98 -1.74
CA GLU A 171 11.21 11.17 -1.86
C GLU A 171 12.53 10.94 -1.15
N GLY A 172 13.64 11.13 -1.88
CA GLY A 172 14.98 10.96 -1.34
C GLY A 172 15.46 12.17 -0.55
N GLU A 173 16.11 11.92 0.58
CA GLU A 173 16.77 12.94 1.41
C GLU A 173 18.28 12.72 1.50
N GLY A 174 19.02 13.76 1.88
CA GLY A 174 20.49 13.71 1.97
C GLY A 174 21.12 13.43 0.60
N VAL A 175 21.86 12.34 0.48
CA VAL A 175 22.50 11.92 -0.79
C VAL A 175 21.49 11.59 -1.90
N PHE A 176 20.24 11.30 -1.55
CA PHE A 176 19.16 11.02 -2.50
C PHE A 176 18.31 12.26 -2.84
N SER A 177 18.70 13.46 -2.38
CA SER A 177 17.95 14.68 -2.62
C SER A 177 17.66 14.91 -4.12
N GLY A 178 16.38 15.14 -4.45
CA GLY A 178 15.90 15.31 -5.82
C GLY A 178 15.53 14.01 -6.55
N MET A 179 15.68 12.85 -5.90
CA MET A 179 15.25 11.55 -6.43
C MET A 179 13.87 11.19 -5.92
N HIS A 180 13.02 10.73 -6.84
CA HIS A 180 11.66 10.35 -6.53
C HIS A 180 11.27 9.04 -7.21
N THR A 181 10.29 8.33 -6.68
CA THR A 181 9.59 7.29 -7.43
C THR A 181 8.08 7.48 -7.31
N ASP A 182 7.36 7.28 -8.40
CA ASP A 182 5.89 7.23 -8.41
C ASP A 182 5.42 5.80 -8.56
N GLU A 183 4.63 5.33 -7.59
CA GLU A 183 4.08 3.98 -7.57
C GLU A 183 2.59 3.99 -7.82
N THR A 184 2.12 3.06 -8.65
CA THR A 184 0.71 2.65 -8.71
C THR A 184 0.62 1.17 -8.45
N GLY A 185 -0.32 0.74 -7.61
CA GLY A 185 -0.54 -0.68 -7.42
C GLY A 185 -1.99 -1.09 -7.22
N TRP A 186 -2.21 -2.38 -7.40
CA TRP A 186 -3.48 -3.07 -7.34
C TRP A 186 -3.29 -4.41 -6.62
N CYS A 187 -4.27 -4.77 -5.81
CA CYS A 187 -4.40 -6.09 -5.22
C CYS A 187 -5.85 -6.53 -5.33
N ILE A 188 -6.09 -7.70 -5.91
CA ILE A 188 -7.42 -8.31 -6.03
C ILE A 188 -7.46 -9.50 -5.09
N VAL A 189 -8.52 -9.58 -4.30
CA VAL A 189 -8.84 -10.76 -3.49
C VAL A 189 -10.19 -11.31 -3.94
N HIS A 190 -10.23 -12.59 -4.31
CA HIS A 190 -11.46 -13.26 -4.73
C HIS A 190 -11.45 -14.73 -4.32
N SER A 191 -12.62 -15.37 -4.35
CA SER A 191 -12.71 -16.82 -4.12
C SER A 191 -12.06 -17.62 -5.24
N SER A 192 -11.51 -18.78 -4.89
CA SER A 192 -11.17 -19.82 -5.87
C SER A 192 -12.43 -20.41 -6.51
N ALA A 193 -12.29 -21.12 -7.62
CA ALA A 193 -13.43 -21.74 -8.32
C ALA A 193 -14.23 -22.75 -7.46
N MET A 194 -13.64 -23.27 -6.38
CA MET A 194 -14.29 -24.19 -5.44
C MET A 194 -14.77 -23.49 -4.15
N ASP A 195 -14.66 -22.16 -4.07
CA ASP A 195 -15.02 -21.32 -2.92
C ASP A 195 -14.38 -21.72 -1.57
N SER A 196 -13.34 -22.57 -1.60
CA SER A 196 -12.67 -23.09 -0.42
C SER A 196 -11.43 -22.30 0.00
N CYS A 197 -10.91 -21.46 -0.90
CA CYS A 197 -9.65 -20.72 -0.74
C CYS A 197 -9.81 -19.32 -1.30
N ALA A 198 -9.07 -18.36 -0.78
CA ALA A 198 -8.93 -17.03 -1.36
C ALA A 198 -7.73 -17.01 -2.31
N ILE A 199 -7.85 -16.27 -3.40
CA ILE A 199 -6.76 -15.94 -4.32
C ILE A 199 -6.47 -14.46 -4.16
N VAL A 200 -5.20 -14.13 -3.93
CA VAL A 200 -4.67 -12.78 -3.79
C VAL A 200 -3.73 -12.52 -4.97
N GLU A 201 -4.15 -11.65 -5.89
CA GLU A 201 -3.34 -11.24 -7.04
C GLU A 201 -2.86 -9.81 -6.83
N THR A 202 -1.56 -9.57 -6.96
CA THR A 202 -0.94 -8.26 -6.72
C THR A 202 -0.16 -7.83 -7.95
N CYS A 203 -0.31 -6.55 -8.32
CA CYS A 203 0.49 -5.91 -9.34
C CYS A 203 0.85 -4.49 -8.89
N SER A 204 2.12 -4.10 -9.01
CA SER A 204 2.54 -2.72 -8.82
C SER A 204 3.51 -2.28 -9.90
N ARG A 205 3.53 -0.97 -10.15
CA ARG A 205 4.41 -0.31 -11.11
C ARG A 205 5.07 0.86 -10.44
N VAL A 206 6.41 0.84 -10.38
CA VAL A 206 7.23 1.89 -9.80
C VAL A 206 7.97 2.60 -10.93
N VAL A 207 7.74 3.90 -11.08
CA VAL A 207 8.39 4.76 -12.07
C VAL A 207 9.42 5.63 -11.37
N PRO A 208 10.73 5.41 -11.57
CA PRO A 208 11.75 6.33 -11.08
C PRO A 208 11.65 7.68 -11.80
N MET A 209 11.66 8.76 -11.03
CA MET A 209 11.61 10.14 -11.53
C MET A 209 12.80 10.91 -10.94
N HIS A 210 13.73 11.32 -11.80
CA HIS A 210 14.88 12.11 -11.37
C HIS A 210 14.75 13.54 -11.88
N ILE A 211 14.83 14.51 -10.97
CA ILE A 211 14.68 15.94 -11.30
C ILE A 211 16.06 16.61 -11.30
N GLY A 212 16.35 17.40 -12.34
CA GLY A 212 17.52 18.28 -12.37
C GLY A 212 18.86 17.55 -12.31
N ALA A 213 19.79 18.05 -11.50
CA ALA A 213 21.14 17.49 -11.38
C ALA A 213 21.17 16.05 -10.83
N ALA A 214 20.13 15.61 -10.10
CA ALA A 214 20.03 14.25 -9.58
C ALA A 214 19.98 13.18 -10.69
N ALA A 215 19.45 13.53 -11.87
CA ALA A 215 19.43 12.64 -13.04
C ALA A 215 20.83 12.29 -13.58
N SER A 216 21.84 13.10 -13.26
CA SER A 216 23.22 12.88 -13.74
C SER A 216 24.01 11.88 -12.89
N CYS A 217 23.50 11.49 -11.71
CA CYS A 217 24.18 10.58 -10.78
C CYS A 217 23.58 9.17 -10.83
N VAL A 218 23.80 8.45 -11.94
CA VAL A 218 23.17 7.16 -12.24
C VAL A 218 23.30 6.14 -11.10
N GLY A 219 24.50 5.98 -10.53
CA GLY A 219 24.72 5.00 -9.46
C GLY A 219 23.93 5.28 -8.18
N VAL A 220 23.77 6.56 -7.82
CA VAL A 220 23.00 6.96 -6.63
C VAL A 220 21.49 6.83 -6.89
N ALA A 221 21.05 7.12 -8.12
CA ALA A 221 19.68 6.91 -8.57
C ALA A 221 19.26 5.42 -8.55
N GLU A 222 20.15 4.53 -8.98
CA GLU A 222 19.92 3.08 -8.90
C GLU A 222 19.89 2.60 -7.45
N GLN A 223 20.77 3.12 -6.58
CA GLN A 223 20.74 2.81 -5.15
C GLN A 223 19.43 3.24 -4.49
N PHE A 224 18.97 4.45 -4.74
CA PHE A 224 17.70 4.97 -4.24
C PHE A 224 16.53 4.08 -4.69
N THR A 225 16.45 3.79 -5.98
CA THR A 225 15.39 2.93 -6.55
C THR A 225 15.44 1.53 -5.94
N GLY A 226 16.63 0.97 -5.75
CA GLY A 226 16.82 -0.34 -5.10
C GLY A 226 16.33 -0.36 -3.65
N ILE A 227 16.53 0.72 -2.88
CA ILE A 227 15.99 0.86 -1.52
C ILE A 227 14.46 0.84 -1.53
N VAL A 228 13.85 1.61 -2.44
CA VAL A 228 12.38 1.67 -2.57
C VAL A 228 11.83 0.28 -2.93
N LEU A 229 12.35 -0.36 -3.97
CA LEU A 229 11.90 -1.69 -4.40
C LEU A 229 12.05 -2.74 -3.29
N LYS A 230 13.18 -2.73 -2.59
CA LYS A 230 13.39 -3.65 -1.46
C LYS A 230 12.40 -3.39 -0.33
N SER A 231 12.07 -2.12 -0.05
CA SER A 231 11.08 -1.80 0.99
C SER A 231 9.67 -2.31 0.65
N ILE A 232 9.31 -2.28 -0.64
CA ILE A 232 8.05 -2.83 -1.14
C ILE A 232 8.05 -4.36 -0.97
N GLU A 233 9.14 -5.04 -1.32
CA GLU A 233 9.30 -6.48 -1.11
C GLU A 233 9.20 -6.87 0.37
N GLU A 234 9.83 -6.09 1.25
CA GLU A 234 9.74 -6.26 2.71
C GLU A 234 8.31 -6.06 3.22
N ASP A 235 7.59 -5.05 2.73
CA ASP A 235 6.21 -4.76 3.13
C ASP A 235 5.28 -5.90 2.75
N ILE A 236 5.42 -6.43 1.53
CA ILE A 236 4.65 -7.57 1.06
C ILE A 236 4.96 -8.80 1.92
N LEU A 237 6.24 -9.10 2.17
CA LEU A 237 6.63 -10.24 3.00
C LEU A 237 6.06 -10.13 4.42
N GLN A 238 6.13 -8.94 5.02
CA GLN A 238 5.57 -8.67 6.35
C GLN A 238 4.06 -8.83 6.38
N ILE A 239 3.35 -8.35 5.35
CA ILE A 239 1.90 -8.50 5.22
C ILE A 239 1.53 -9.98 5.06
N SER A 240 2.16 -10.70 4.12
CA SER A 240 1.85 -12.12 3.86
C SER A 240 2.08 -12.98 5.10
N VAL A 241 3.22 -12.84 5.78
CA VAL A 241 3.53 -13.61 6.99
C VAL A 241 2.53 -13.32 8.12
N LYS A 242 2.16 -12.05 8.33
CA LYS A 242 1.18 -11.68 9.35
C LYS A 242 -0.23 -12.15 9.00
N LEU A 243 -0.59 -12.09 7.72
CA LEU A 243 -1.89 -12.55 7.23
C LEU A 243 -2.03 -14.06 7.45
N ASP A 244 -1.03 -14.85 7.02
CA ASP A 244 -0.99 -16.30 7.24
C ASP A 244 -1.14 -16.63 8.74
N LYS A 245 -0.37 -15.95 9.59
CA LYS A 245 -0.40 -16.17 11.03
C LYS A 245 -1.77 -15.88 11.63
N VAL A 246 -2.36 -14.71 11.36
CA VAL A 246 -3.63 -14.31 11.97
C VAL A 246 -4.77 -15.22 11.53
N LEU A 247 -4.78 -15.63 10.26
CA LEU A 247 -5.79 -16.57 9.74
C LEU A 247 -5.64 -17.96 10.37
N LEU A 248 -4.40 -18.44 10.60
CA LEU A 248 -4.14 -19.69 11.32
C LEU A 248 -4.59 -19.61 12.78
N ASP A 249 -4.25 -18.53 13.48
CA ASP A 249 -4.59 -18.35 14.89
C ASP A 249 -6.13 -18.34 15.09
N GLU A 250 -6.88 -17.63 14.25
CA GLU A 250 -8.35 -17.60 14.33
C GLU A 250 -8.98 -18.97 14.01
N ALA A 251 -8.46 -19.70 13.01
CA ALA A 251 -8.95 -21.04 12.69
C ALA A 251 -8.74 -22.01 13.86
N LEU A 252 -7.61 -21.90 14.57
CA LEU A 252 -7.33 -22.72 15.76
C LEU A 252 -8.22 -22.35 16.95
N GLU A 253 -8.54 -21.07 17.15
CA GLU A 253 -9.47 -20.65 18.21
C GLU A 253 -10.87 -21.25 18.02
N HIS A 254 -11.36 -21.33 16.78
CA HIS A 254 -12.67 -21.93 16.49
C HIS A 254 -12.74 -23.44 16.78
N ILE A 255 -11.64 -24.18 16.59
CA ILE A 255 -11.58 -25.62 16.90
C ILE A 255 -11.74 -25.88 18.41
N HIS A 256 -11.15 -25.04 19.27
CA HIS A 256 -11.22 -25.21 20.72
C HIS A 256 -12.59 -24.86 21.33
N VAL A 257 -13.47 -24.18 20.57
CA VAL A 257 -14.81 -23.81 21.03
C VAL A 257 -15.84 -24.91 20.73
N GLU A 258 -15.58 -25.78 19.74
CA GLU A 258 -16.50 -26.88 19.39
C GLU A 258 -16.33 -28.15 20.24
N GLU A 259 -15.31 -28.22 21.11
CA GLU A 259 -15.06 -29.35 22.02
C GLU A 259 -15.62 -29.18 23.45
N ASN A 260 -16.41 -28.15 23.73
CA ASN A 260 -17.08 -27.92 25.02
C ASN A 260 -18.60 -27.81 24.89
#